data_AF-A0A0G3W7C5-F1
#
_entry.id   AF-A0A0G3W7C5-F1
#
_cell.length_a   1.000
_cell.length_b   1.000
_cell.length_c   1.000
_cell.angle_alpha   90.00
_cell.angle_beta   90.00
_cell.angle_gamma   90.00
#
_symmetry.space_group_name_H-M   'P 1'
#
loop_
_entity.id
_entity.type
_entity.pdbx_description
1 polymer ?
#
loop_
_entity_poly.entity_id
_entity_poly.type
_entity_poly.pdbx_seq_one_letter_code
_entity_poly.pdbx_strand_id
1 'polypeptide(L)'
;MEEIKITGTLIWYYYICKREVWLMSRQLTPDQEDSNIEIGRFFHEESYKKNKKEISLGNIVIDVIKKENGQLVVGEVKKTSKFKQSARMQLLFYLKQLKDLGIQASGSLMFPKEKKRGFFDRRKGGRIK
;
A
#
# COMPACT_ATOMS: atom_id res chain seq x y z
N MET A 1 -14.10 -7.05 -24.12
CA MET A 1 -12.82 -7.10 -23.39
C MET A 1 -13.13 -6.68 -21.97
N GLU A 2 -12.85 -7.51 -20.97
CA GLU A 2 -13.10 -7.14 -19.56
C GLU A 2 -12.19 -5.97 -19.16
N GLU A 3 -12.74 -5.03 -18.38
CA GLU A 3 -12.02 -3.86 -17.91
C GLU A 3 -11.01 -4.27 -16.80
N ILE A 4 -9.74 -3.88 -16.96
CA ILE A 4 -8.70 -4.19 -15.97
C ILE A 4 -8.94 -3.37 -14.70
N LYS A 5 -9.29 -4.04 -13.60
CA LYS A 5 -9.40 -3.40 -12.29
C LYS A 5 -8.01 -3.10 -11.73
N ILE A 6 -7.62 -1.82 -11.72
CA ILE A 6 -6.34 -1.37 -11.15
C ILE A 6 -6.33 -1.58 -9.65
N THR A 7 -5.34 -2.30 -9.10
CA THR A 7 -5.20 -2.55 -7.65
C THR A 7 -3.94 -1.88 -7.09
N GLY A 8 -3.83 -1.83 -5.76
CA GLY A 8 -2.59 -1.37 -5.10
C GLY A 8 -1.36 -2.16 -5.55
N THR A 9 -1.51 -3.46 -5.75
CA THR A 9 -0.45 -4.35 -6.26
C THR A 9 -0.02 -3.96 -7.67
N LEU A 10 -0.95 -3.67 -8.59
CA LEU A 10 -0.59 -3.21 -9.93
C LEU A 10 0.12 -1.86 -9.90
N ILE A 11 -0.30 -0.93 -9.04
CA ILE A 11 0.40 0.34 -8.84
C ILE A 11 1.81 0.10 -8.29
N TRP A 12 1.99 -0.79 -7.31
CA TRP A 12 3.30 -1.12 -6.76
C TRP A 12 4.27 -1.60 -7.84
N TYR A 13 3.87 -2.61 -8.62
CA TYR A 13 4.70 -3.18 -9.67
C TYR A 13 4.92 -2.22 -10.83
N TYR A 14 4.01 -1.27 -11.08
CA TYR A 14 4.17 -0.33 -12.20
C TYR A 14 5.41 0.54 -12.03
N TYR A 15 5.72 0.88 -10.77
CA TYR A 15 6.91 1.62 -10.39
C TYR A 15 8.16 0.74 -10.20
N ILE A 16 8.05 -0.58 -10.40
CA ILE A 16 9.18 -1.52 -10.39
C ILE A 16 9.49 -1.99 -11.82
N CYS A 17 8.52 -2.62 -12.48
CA CYS A 17 8.64 -3.22 -13.79
C CYS A 17 7.32 -3.15 -14.56
N LYS A 18 7.29 -2.33 -15.61
CA LYS A 18 6.09 -2.17 -16.46
C LYS A 18 5.68 -3.47 -17.17
N ARG A 19 6.66 -4.30 -17.55
CA ARG A 19 6.41 -5.59 -18.20
C ARG A 19 5.72 -6.57 -17.24
N GLU A 20 6.16 -6.61 -15.99
CA GLU A 20 5.54 -7.43 -14.96
C GLU A 20 4.08 -7.03 -14.73
N VAL A 21 3.78 -5.73 -14.62
CA VAL A 21 2.39 -5.25 -14.54
C VAL A 21 1.56 -5.63 -15.76
N TRP A 22 2.13 -5.52 -16.96
CA TRP A 22 1.43 -5.89 -18.18
C TRP A 22 1.03 -7.36 -18.18
N LEU A 23 1.91 -8.25 -17.72
CA LEU A 23 1.66 -9.69 -17.56
C LEU A 23 0.61 -9.93 -16.47
N MET A 24 0.80 -9.37 -15.27
CA MET A 24 -0.13 -9.53 -14.15
C MET A 24 -1.54 -9.02 -14.46
N SER A 25 -1.65 -7.92 -15.22
CA SER A 25 -2.95 -7.38 -15.66
C SER A 25 -3.71 -8.30 -16.63
N ARG A 26 -3.02 -9.30 -17.18
CA ARG A 26 -3.56 -10.37 -18.04
C ARG A 26 -3.56 -11.73 -17.34
N GLN A 27 -3.54 -11.72 -16.01
CA GLN A 27 -3.57 -12.92 -15.17
C GLN A 27 -2.35 -13.84 -15.35
N LEU A 28 -1.25 -13.31 -15.90
CA LEU A 28 0.05 -13.98 -15.94
C LEU A 28 0.85 -13.52 -14.72
N THR A 29 0.65 -14.20 -13.59
CA THR A 29 1.29 -13.86 -12.31
C THR A 29 2.63 -14.56 -12.11
N PRO A 30 3.59 -13.95 -11.39
CA PRO A 30 4.82 -14.62 -10.96
C PRO A 30 4.52 -15.87 -10.12
N ASP A 31 5.51 -16.75 -10.03
CA ASP A 31 5.46 -17.92 -9.16
C ASP A 31 5.09 -17.51 -7.73
N GLN A 32 4.05 -18.14 -7.19
CA GLN A 32 3.51 -17.84 -5.86
C GLN A 32 4.13 -18.71 -4.76
N GLU A 33 4.90 -19.74 -5.14
CA GLU A 33 5.57 -20.68 -4.23
C GLU A 33 7.00 -20.23 -3.87
N ASP A 34 7.43 -19.04 -4.31
CA ASP A 34 8.72 -18.48 -3.91
C ASP A 34 8.77 -18.27 -2.40
N SER A 35 9.77 -18.84 -1.73
CA SER A 35 9.91 -18.79 -0.28
C SER A 35 10.00 -17.36 0.27
N ASN A 36 10.45 -16.38 -0.51
CA ASN A 36 10.45 -14.98 -0.09
C ASN A 36 9.02 -14.39 -0.03
N ILE A 37 8.12 -14.85 -0.89
CA ILE A 37 6.70 -14.47 -0.87
C ILE A 37 6.04 -15.06 0.37
N GLU A 38 6.28 -16.35 0.67
CA GLU A 38 5.78 -17.00 1.89
C GLU A 38 6.27 -16.31 3.15
N ILE A 39 7.58 -16.05 3.24
CA ILE A 39 8.18 -15.30 4.34
C ILE A 39 7.54 -13.90 4.44
N GLY A 40 7.26 -13.26 3.31
CA GLY A 40 6.55 -11.98 3.25
C GLY A 40 5.15 -12.04 3.86
N ARG A 41 4.37 -13.08 3.54
CA ARG A 41 3.03 -13.32 4.11
C ARG A 41 3.12 -13.62 5.60
N PHE A 42 4.01 -14.51 6.02
CA PHE A 42 4.25 -14.80 7.43
C PHE A 42 4.60 -13.55 8.24
N PHE A 43 5.50 -12.70 7.74
CA PHE A 43 5.82 -11.45 8.42
C PHE A 43 4.63 -10.48 8.45
N HIS A 44 3.78 -10.46 7.43
CA HIS A 44 2.56 -9.64 7.42
C HIS A 44 1.57 -10.12 8.49
N GLU A 45 1.40 -11.43 8.63
CA GLU A 45 0.54 -12.07 9.64
C GLU A 45 1.07 -11.89 11.07
N GLU A 46 2.37 -12.13 11.30
CA GLU A 46 2.96 -12.13 12.65
C GLU A 46 3.24 -10.73 13.18
N SER A 47 3.73 -9.80 12.34
CA SER A 47 4.30 -8.54 12.83
C SER A 47 3.26 -7.58 13.45
N TYR A 48 1.95 -7.81 13.27
CA TYR A 48 0.93 -6.79 13.59
C TYR A 48 -0.40 -7.28 14.19
N LYS A 49 -0.47 -8.47 14.80
CA LYS A 49 -1.67 -9.02 15.48
C LYS A 49 -2.38 -8.08 16.48
N LYS A 50 -1.71 -7.04 17.02
CA LYS A 50 -2.29 -6.11 18.01
C LYS A 50 -2.77 -4.76 17.47
N ASN A 51 -2.42 -4.36 16.24
CA ASN A 51 -2.62 -2.96 15.78
C ASN A 51 -3.03 -2.78 14.31
N LYS A 52 -3.21 -3.86 13.54
CA LYS A 52 -3.75 -3.81 12.17
C LYS A 52 -5.25 -4.05 12.17
N LYS A 53 -5.98 -3.15 11.50
CA LYS A 53 -7.30 -3.41 10.96
C LYS A 53 -7.13 -3.34 9.45
N GLU A 54 -7.02 -4.50 8.81
CA GLU A 54 -7.03 -4.56 7.35
C GLU A 54 -8.44 -4.23 6.87
N ILE A 55 -8.54 -3.32 5.91
CA ILE A 55 -9.83 -2.94 5.33
C ILE A 55 -9.73 -3.12 3.83
N SER A 56 -10.63 -3.97 3.32
CA SER A 56 -10.92 -4.08 1.89
C SER A 56 -11.99 -3.08 1.52
N LEU A 57 -11.70 -2.22 0.55
CA LEU A 57 -12.62 -1.21 0.05
C LEU A 57 -12.53 -1.15 -1.47
N GLY A 58 -13.51 -1.75 -2.15
CA GLY A 58 -13.48 -1.94 -3.59
C GLY A 58 -12.27 -2.76 -4.06
N ASN A 59 -11.36 -2.12 -4.78
CA ASN A 59 -10.14 -2.70 -5.37
C ASN A 59 -8.86 -2.40 -4.56
N ILE A 60 -8.98 -1.84 -3.36
CA ILE A 60 -7.84 -1.56 -2.47
C ILE A 60 -7.93 -2.37 -1.18
N VAL A 61 -6.76 -2.80 -0.72
CA VAL A 61 -6.57 -3.44 0.58
C VAL A 61 -5.60 -2.57 1.36
N ILE A 62 -6.09 -1.96 2.43
CA ILE A 62 -5.32 -1.05 3.26
C ILE A 62 -4.78 -1.83 4.45
N ASP A 63 -3.46 -1.81 4.59
CA ASP A 63 -2.74 -2.48 5.66
C ASP A 63 -3.09 -1.96 7.05
N VAL A 64 -3.06 -0.63 7.24
CA VAL A 64 -3.25 0.00 8.55
C VAL A 64 -4.27 1.12 8.44
N ILE A 65 -5.24 1.14 9.35
CA ILE A 65 -6.14 2.27 9.56
C ILE A 65 -6.14 2.68 11.04
N LYS A 66 -6.00 3.98 11.29
CA LYS A 66 -5.99 4.56 12.64
C LYS A 66 -6.71 5.90 12.64
N LYS A 67 -7.18 6.32 13.80
CA LYS A 67 -7.70 7.67 14.02
C LYS A 67 -6.71 8.42 14.91
N GLU A 68 -6.05 9.44 14.37
CA GLU A 68 -5.11 10.29 15.12
C GLU A 68 -5.69 11.72 15.15
N ASN A 69 -5.88 12.29 16.35
CA ASN A 69 -6.41 13.65 16.55
C ASN A 69 -7.71 13.94 15.76
N GLY A 70 -8.63 12.98 15.76
CA GLY A 70 -9.90 13.08 15.02
C GLY A 70 -9.80 12.83 13.51
N GLN A 71 -8.60 12.69 12.94
CA GLN A 71 -8.37 12.44 11.52
C GLN A 71 -8.12 10.95 11.23
N LEU A 72 -8.66 10.47 10.11
CA LEU A 72 -8.34 9.14 9.59
C LEU A 72 -6.91 9.12 9.03
N VAL A 73 -6.13 8.12 9.43
CA VAL A 73 -4.78 7.85 8.92
C VAL A 73 -4.76 6.45 8.34
N VAL A 74 -4.41 6.35 7.06
CA VAL A 74 -4.19 5.07 6.38
C VAL A 74 -2.70 4.85 6.18
N GLY A 75 -2.24 3.61 6.31
CA GLY A 75 -0.83 3.29 6.23
C GLY A 75 -0.54 2.02 5.44
N GLU A 76 0.65 2.01 4.85
CA GLU A 76 1.25 0.89 4.13
C GLU A 76 2.54 0.49 4.84
N VAL A 77 2.72 -0.81 5.06
CA VAL A 77 3.92 -1.34 5.73
C VAL A 77 4.75 -2.12 4.71
N LYS A 78 6.05 -1.79 4.58
CA LYS A 78 6.98 -2.56 3.74
C LYS A 78 8.22 -2.92 4.55
N LYS A 79 8.75 -4.12 4.32
CA LYS A 79 9.94 -4.63 5.05
C LYS A 79 11.13 -3.66 4.97
N THR A 80 11.35 -3.05 3.81
CA THR A 80 12.45 -2.09 3.57
C THR A 80 12.00 -0.95 2.66
N SER A 81 12.73 0.16 2.68
CA SER A 81 12.53 1.34 1.84
C SER A 81 13.20 1.25 0.47
N LYS A 82 13.72 0.07 0.09
CA LYS A 82 14.35 -0.18 -1.22
C LYS A 82 13.47 0.30 -2.39
N PHE A 83 12.16 0.10 -2.29
CA PHE A 83 11.17 0.54 -3.29
C PHE A 83 10.26 1.66 -2.75
N LYS A 84 10.87 2.69 -2.13
CA LYS A 84 10.14 3.81 -1.52
C LYS A 84 9.19 4.52 -2.50
N GLN A 85 9.57 4.66 -3.76
CA GLN A 85 8.71 5.28 -4.78
C GLN A 85 7.46 4.45 -5.04
N SER A 86 7.59 3.14 -5.24
CA SER A 86 6.44 2.23 -5.38
C SER A 86 5.53 2.27 -4.15
N ALA A 87 6.11 2.21 -2.95
CA ALA A 87 5.36 2.31 -1.69
C ALA A 87 4.56 3.62 -1.61
N ARG A 88 5.19 4.75 -1.94
CA ARG A 88 4.55 6.07 -1.96
C ARG A 88 3.40 6.12 -2.96
N MET A 89 3.60 5.62 -4.16
CA MET A 89 2.57 5.68 -5.20
C MET A 89 1.38 4.77 -4.88
N GLN A 90 1.64 3.59 -4.30
CA GLN A 90 0.59 2.72 -3.77
C GLN A 90 -0.24 3.42 -2.68
N LEU A 91 0.42 4.06 -1.70
CA LEU A 91 -0.28 4.82 -0.66
C LEU A 91 -1.08 6.01 -1.23
N LEU A 92 -0.51 6.75 -2.19
CA LEU A 92 -1.21 7.86 -2.84
C LEU A 92 -2.43 7.39 -3.62
N PHE A 93 -2.36 6.21 -4.25
CA PHE A 93 -3.52 5.57 -4.88
C PHE A 93 -4.63 5.30 -3.87
N TYR A 94 -4.30 4.76 -2.68
CA TYR A 94 -5.29 4.54 -1.62
C TYR A 94 -5.93 5.85 -1.14
N LEU A 95 -5.12 6.90 -0.91
CA LEU A 95 -5.62 8.22 -0.53
C LEU A 95 -6.49 8.87 -1.61
N LYS A 96 -6.24 8.56 -2.89
CA LYS A 96 -7.06 9.02 -4.01
C LYS A 96 -8.40 8.28 -4.03
N GLN A 97 -8.40 6.95 -3.91
CA GLN A 97 -9.64 6.15 -3.86
C GLN A 97 -10.54 6.56 -2.68
N LEU A 98 -9.96 6.80 -1.49
CA LEU A 98 -10.72 7.29 -0.33
C LEU A 98 -11.31 8.68 -0.57
N LYS A 99 -10.54 9.59 -1.20
CA LYS A 99 -11.01 10.93 -1.54
C LYS A 99 -12.19 10.87 -2.51
N ASP A 100 -12.13 10.00 -3.51
CA ASP A 100 -13.21 9.86 -4.51
C ASP A 100 -14.52 9.34 -3.89
N LEU A 101 -14.42 8.67 -2.73
CA LEU A 101 -15.57 8.28 -1.89
C LEU A 101 -15.97 9.35 -0.86
N GLY A 102 -15.38 10.54 -0.91
CA GLY A 102 -15.63 11.62 0.05
C GLY A 102 -14.92 11.47 1.41
N ILE A 103 -14.06 10.46 1.57
CA ILE A 103 -13.36 10.18 2.83
C ILE A 103 -12.02 10.94 2.86
N GLN A 104 -11.87 11.86 3.80
CA GLN A 104 -10.59 12.54 4.04
C GLN A 104 -9.67 11.71 4.93
N ALA A 105 -8.47 11.40 4.44
CA ALA A 105 -7.44 10.68 5.19
C ALA A 105 -6.04 11.25 4.95
N SER A 106 -5.17 11.07 5.93
CA SER A 106 -3.71 11.24 5.81
C SER A 106 -3.04 9.87 5.58
N GLY A 107 -1.85 9.88 4.99
CA GLY A 107 -1.08 8.66 4.68
C GLY A 107 0.12 8.45 5.59
N SER A 108 0.48 7.20 5.87
CA SER A 108 1.69 6.83 6.61
C SER A 108 2.41 5.64 5.97
N LEU A 109 3.66 5.83 5.54
CA LEU A 109 4.54 4.73 5.13
C LEU A 109 5.39 4.29 6.30
N MET A 110 5.51 2.97 6.52
CA MET A 110 6.32 2.40 7.59
C MET A 110 7.30 1.37 7.04
N PHE A 111 8.56 1.48 7.46
CA PHE A 111 9.65 0.57 7.11
C PHE A 111 10.28 0.00 8.39
N PRO A 112 9.73 -1.10 8.95
CA PRO A 112 10.07 -1.57 10.30
C PRO A 112 11.54 -1.96 10.46
N LYS A 113 12.14 -2.63 9.47
CA LYS A 113 13.55 -3.04 9.51
C LYS A 113 14.52 -1.87 9.64
N GLU A 114 14.13 -0.69 9.14
CA GLU A 114 14.94 0.52 9.15
C GLU A 114 14.49 1.54 10.19
N LYS A 115 13.43 1.25 10.96
CA LYS A 115 12.80 2.18 11.89
C LYS A 115 12.45 3.53 11.25
N LYS A 116 12.11 3.54 9.95
CA LYS A 116 11.72 4.74 9.20
C LYS A 116 10.21 4.83 9.07
N ARG A 117 9.66 6.03 9.24
CA ARG A 117 8.26 6.37 8.96
C ARG A 117 8.20 7.64 8.12
N GLY A 118 7.29 7.70 7.15
CA GLY A 118 7.01 8.90 6.37
C GLY A 118 5.52 9.25 6.45
N PHE A 119 5.19 10.51 6.71
CA PHE A 119 3.81 10.97 6.83
C PHE A 119 3.40 11.85 5.65
N PHE A 120 2.17 11.68 5.18
CA PHE A 120 1.59 12.40 4.06
C PHE A 120 0.29 13.08 4.50
N ASP A 121 0.35 14.38 4.79
CA ASP A 121 -0.84 15.19 5.02
C ASP A 121 -1.21 15.95 3.73
N ARG A 122 -2.37 15.62 3.15
CA ARG A 122 -2.87 16.34 1.96
C ARG A 122 -3.37 17.75 2.29
N ARG A 123 -3.71 18.06 3.55
CA ARG A 123 -4.19 19.41 3.96
C ARG A 123 -3.08 20.47 3.94
N LYS A 124 -1.79 20.05 3.92
CA LYS A 124 -0.62 20.93 3.89
C LYS A 124 0.12 20.93 2.56
N GLY A 125 -0.56 20.69 1.44
CA GLY A 125 0.06 20.73 0.12
C GLY A 125 1.13 19.64 -0.11
N GLY A 126 0.99 18.46 0.50
CA GLY A 126 1.84 17.30 0.20
C GLY A 126 3.28 17.36 0.72
N ARG A 127 3.60 18.25 1.68
CA ARG A 127 4.92 18.24 2.34
C ARG A 127 5.05 17.06 3.30
N ILE A 128 6.14 16.34 3.12
CA ILE A 128 6.64 15.29 3.99
C ILE A 128 7.20 15.97 5.25
N LYS A 129 6.73 15.58 6.44
CA LYS A 129 7.47 15.81 7.69
C LYS A 129 8.38 14.61 7.94
#